data_AF-A0A957ZYD3-F1
#
_entry.id   AF-A0A957ZYD3-F1
#
_cell.length_a   1.000
_cell.length_b   1.000
_cell.length_c   1.000
_cell.angle_alpha   90.00
_cell.angle_beta   90.00
_cell.angle_gamma   90.00
#
_symmetry.space_group_name_H-M   'P 1'
#
loop_
_entity.id
_entity.type
_entity.pdbx_description
1 polymer ?
#
loop_
_entity_poly.entity_id
_entity_poly.type
_entity_poly.pdbx_seq_one_letter_code
_entity_poly.pdbx_strand_id
1 'polypeptide(L)'
;MAYNSANIRKLLQNALSDEEFTSLCFDYFRSVYDQFSAGMSRLQKTQRLLEYCERQGKFNELLAYVREYNPGQVEKFMETMGVPANSQTRQQNGGGTKDLNHIKSLLDIKLHRIKVLTEQKATMGPHTPAYITMEIEALQAEINQHEIELGIAPSSTPMPVGTPAGSSSSAPVIQPEREIFVSYAWGGDSETIVNQLDQAFQAKGITIIRDKRDLGYKGSIKEFMKKIGRGKAVIVVISKKYLESENCMFELVQIAANDQFYDRIFPIVLNDANIYKPVQRIHYVKYWEDQIKELDEAIKTVGAANLEGIRDDIDLYTKIRATIAGLTNTLKDMNTLTPDMHRDANFEHLIGAVEQKMAE
;
A
#
# COMPACT_ATOMS: atom_id res chain seq x y z
N MET A 1 13.30 6.84 -30.44
CA MET A 1 12.77 8.22 -30.49
C MET A 1 13.51 9.03 -29.45
N ALA A 2 14.12 10.16 -29.83
CA ALA A 2 14.83 10.99 -28.87
C ALA A 2 13.80 11.84 -28.11
N TYR A 3 13.41 11.39 -26.92
CA TYR A 3 12.53 12.17 -26.08
C TYR A 3 13.26 13.42 -25.60
N ASN A 4 12.66 14.59 -25.79
CA ASN A 4 13.21 15.83 -25.26
C ASN A 4 13.03 15.86 -23.73
N SER A 5 14.14 15.86 -22.99
CA SER A 5 14.17 15.86 -21.52
C SER A 5 13.40 17.04 -20.90
N ALA A 6 13.26 18.17 -21.60
CA ALA A 6 12.46 19.31 -21.14
C ALA A 6 10.94 19.03 -21.24
N ASN A 7 10.52 18.31 -22.28
CA ASN A 7 9.11 17.94 -22.47
C ASN A 7 8.70 16.86 -21.45
N ILE A 8 9.54 15.84 -21.23
CA ILE A 8 9.27 14.83 -20.20
C ILE A 8 9.27 15.46 -18.80
N ARG A 9 10.16 16.41 -18.52
CA ARG A 9 10.13 17.15 -17.24
C ARG A 9 8.78 17.82 -16.99
N LYS A 10 8.23 18.51 -18.00
CA LYS A 10 6.90 19.13 -17.92
C LYS A 10 5.80 18.09 -17.73
N LEU A 11 5.88 16.96 -18.44
CA LEU A 11 4.95 15.86 -18.24
C LEU A 11 4.98 15.38 -16.78
N LEU A 12 6.16 15.08 -16.23
CA LEU A 12 6.30 14.58 -14.86
C LEU A 12 5.80 15.58 -13.80
N GLN A 13 5.97 16.87 -14.05
CA GLN A 13 5.45 17.93 -13.17
C GLN A 13 3.92 18.05 -13.21
N ASN A 14 3.32 17.85 -14.39
CA ASN A 14 1.88 18.00 -14.57
C ASN A 14 1.12 16.70 -14.29
N ALA A 15 1.77 15.55 -14.44
CA ALA A 15 1.15 14.24 -14.33
C ALA A 15 1.24 13.67 -12.91
N LEU A 16 2.23 14.08 -12.11
CA LEU A 16 2.53 13.48 -10.81
C LEU A 16 2.78 14.54 -9.72
N SER A 17 2.15 14.35 -8.56
CA SER A 17 2.50 15.05 -7.32
C SER A 17 3.93 14.72 -6.86
N ASP A 18 4.46 15.44 -5.85
CA ASP A 18 5.80 15.12 -5.34
C ASP A 18 5.87 13.72 -4.72
N GLU A 19 4.81 13.35 -4.00
CA GLU A 19 4.65 12.04 -3.39
C GLU A 19 4.53 10.94 -4.44
N GLU A 20 3.64 11.08 -5.42
CA GLU A 20 3.40 10.05 -6.45
C GLU A 20 4.65 9.72 -7.26
N PHE A 21 5.46 10.73 -7.57
CA PHE A 21 6.72 10.49 -8.25
C PHE A 21 7.81 9.98 -7.32
N THR A 22 7.79 10.37 -6.04
CA THR A 22 8.72 9.79 -5.06
C THR A 22 8.44 8.29 -4.95
N SER A 23 7.17 7.89 -4.95
CA SER A 23 6.72 6.49 -5.03
C SER A 23 7.10 5.84 -6.37
N LEU A 24 6.81 6.48 -7.51
CA LEU A 24 7.22 5.96 -8.83
C LEU A 24 8.74 5.70 -8.91
N CYS A 25 9.56 6.57 -8.31
CA CYS A 25 11.00 6.36 -8.24
C CYS A 25 11.36 5.20 -7.30
N PHE A 26 10.70 5.07 -6.16
CA PHE A 26 10.91 3.97 -5.22
C PHE A 26 10.60 2.61 -5.87
N ASP A 27 9.49 2.54 -6.60
CA ASP A 27 8.93 1.31 -7.17
C ASP A 27 9.67 0.87 -8.43
N TYR A 28 9.90 1.80 -9.37
CA TYR A 28 10.35 1.46 -10.72
C TYR A 28 11.78 1.93 -11.04
N PHE A 29 12.33 2.84 -10.24
CA PHE A 29 13.65 3.45 -10.46
C PHE A 29 14.49 3.46 -9.18
N ARG A 30 14.60 2.30 -8.52
CA ARG A 30 15.18 2.20 -7.17
C ARG A 30 16.55 2.86 -7.00
N SER A 31 17.44 2.66 -7.97
CA SER A 31 18.77 3.28 -8.00
C SER A 31 18.76 4.80 -8.05
N VAL A 32 17.66 5.41 -8.53
CA VAL A 32 17.42 6.85 -8.52
C VAL A 32 16.88 7.27 -7.15
N TYR A 33 15.90 6.53 -6.62
CA TYR A 33 15.30 6.80 -5.32
C TYR A 33 16.32 6.77 -4.18
N ASP A 34 17.25 5.81 -4.19
CA ASP A 34 18.27 5.68 -3.15
C ASP A 34 19.23 6.90 -3.10
N GLN A 35 19.21 7.77 -4.11
CA GLN A 35 19.96 9.03 -4.15
C GLN A 35 19.17 10.22 -3.58
N PHE A 36 17.91 10.03 -3.19
CA PHE A 36 17.08 11.09 -2.61
C PHE A 36 17.48 11.36 -1.17
N SER A 37 17.40 12.63 -0.78
CA SER A 37 17.70 13.09 0.58
C SER A 37 16.57 14.01 1.06
N ALA A 38 16.36 14.11 2.37
CA ALA A 38 15.26 14.87 2.97
C ALA A 38 15.18 16.36 2.56
N GLY A 39 16.30 16.97 2.15
CA GLY A 39 16.34 18.36 1.66
C GLY A 39 16.28 18.52 0.13
N MET A 40 16.07 17.44 -0.63
CA MET A 40 16.13 17.48 -2.09
C MET A 40 14.81 17.99 -2.67
N SER A 41 14.87 19.07 -3.45
CA SER A 41 13.69 19.63 -4.11
C SER A 41 13.14 18.70 -5.18
N ARG A 42 11.84 18.86 -5.48
CA ARG A 42 11.15 18.19 -6.59
C ARG A 42 11.95 18.21 -7.89
N LEU A 43 12.46 19.38 -8.25
CA LEU A 43 13.21 19.60 -9.50
C LEU A 43 14.50 18.79 -9.55
N GLN A 44 15.23 18.71 -8.44
CA GLN A 44 16.46 17.92 -8.33
C GLN A 44 16.16 16.42 -8.44
N LYS A 45 15.10 15.94 -7.78
CA LYS A 45 14.64 14.55 -7.92
C LYS A 45 14.28 14.23 -9.38
N THR A 46 13.53 15.12 -10.05
CA THR A 46 13.17 14.98 -11.47
C THR A 46 14.40 14.96 -12.39
N GLN A 47 15.40 15.83 -12.15
CA GLN A 47 16.64 15.80 -12.94
C GLN A 47 17.37 14.48 -12.82
N ARG A 48 17.51 13.91 -11.61
CA ARG A 48 18.15 12.61 -11.41
C ARG A 48 17.45 11.47 -12.15
N LEU A 49 16.12 11.45 -12.12
CA LEU A 49 15.34 10.46 -12.85
C LEU A 49 15.55 10.59 -14.36
N LEU A 50 15.51 11.81 -14.90
CA LEU A 50 15.70 12.04 -16.33
C LEU A 50 17.13 11.68 -16.79
N GLU A 51 18.16 12.03 -16.01
CA GLU A 51 19.55 11.63 -16.30
C GLU A 51 19.73 10.12 -16.29
N TYR A 52 19.10 9.43 -15.34
CA TYR A 52 19.10 7.96 -15.30
C TYR A 52 18.39 7.37 -16.52
N CYS A 53 17.17 7.84 -16.84
CA CYS A 53 16.41 7.34 -17.98
C CYS A 53 17.10 7.62 -19.32
N GLU A 54 17.81 8.73 -19.45
CA GLU A 54 18.60 9.05 -20.64
C GLU A 54 19.80 8.10 -20.78
N ARG A 55 20.58 7.91 -19.70
CA ARG A 55 21.74 7.01 -19.70
C ARG A 55 21.38 5.55 -19.93
N GLN A 56 20.21 5.12 -19.44
CA GLN A 56 19.76 3.73 -19.49
C GLN A 56 18.76 3.45 -20.62
N GLY A 57 18.38 4.46 -21.40
CA GLY A 57 17.38 4.31 -22.48
C GLY A 57 15.95 4.03 -22.00
N LYS A 58 15.61 4.36 -20.75
CA LYS A 58 14.36 3.98 -20.07
C LYS A 58 13.20 4.97 -20.20
N PHE A 59 13.21 5.84 -21.20
CA PHE A 59 12.13 6.82 -21.37
C PHE A 59 10.78 6.19 -21.74
N ASN A 60 10.78 5.10 -22.51
CA ASN A 60 9.55 4.36 -22.84
C ASN A 60 8.93 3.74 -21.58
N GLU A 61 9.75 3.11 -20.75
CA GLU A 61 9.34 2.54 -19.45
C GLU A 61 8.79 3.63 -18.54
N LEU A 62 9.51 4.75 -18.40
CA LEU A 62 9.05 5.90 -17.62
C LEU A 62 7.68 6.40 -18.10
N LEU A 63 7.47 6.55 -19.41
CA LEU A 63 6.20 7.00 -19.96
C LEU A 63 5.06 5.99 -19.74
N ALA A 64 5.37 4.69 -19.77
CA ALA A 64 4.40 3.65 -19.45
C ALA A 64 3.97 3.74 -17.97
N TYR A 65 4.93 3.90 -17.05
CA TYR A 65 4.63 4.05 -15.63
C TYR A 65 3.87 5.35 -15.32
N VAL A 66 4.29 6.49 -15.90
CA VAL A 66 3.57 7.78 -15.71
C VAL A 66 2.13 7.69 -16.24
N ARG A 67 1.89 6.91 -17.30
CA ARG A 67 0.54 6.69 -17.84
C ARG A 67 -0.37 5.96 -16.85
N GLU A 68 0.17 5.14 -15.95
CA GLU A 68 -0.65 4.47 -14.93
C GLU A 68 -1.19 5.44 -13.88
N TYR A 69 -0.42 6.47 -13.53
CA TYR A 69 -0.82 7.51 -12.58
C TYR A 69 -1.76 8.54 -13.24
N ASN A 70 -1.45 8.97 -14.46
CA ASN A 70 -2.24 9.99 -15.14
C ASN A 70 -2.31 9.75 -16.67
N PRO A 71 -3.19 8.85 -17.12
CA PRO A 71 -3.26 8.46 -18.54
C PRO A 71 -3.66 9.63 -19.44
N GLY A 72 -4.56 10.49 -18.98
CA GLY A 72 -5.03 11.65 -19.73
C GLY A 72 -3.92 12.68 -19.96
N GLN A 73 -3.01 12.87 -18.99
CA GLN A 73 -1.89 13.79 -19.14
C GLN A 73 -0.81 13.23 -20.08
N VAL A 74 -0.61 11.91 -20.10
CA VAL A 74 0.28 11.25 -21.07
C VAL A 74 -0.30 11.26 -22.47
N GLU A 75 -1.62 11.08 -22.63
CA GLU A 75 -2.30 11.15 -23.93
C GLU A 75 -2.16 12.56 -24.55
N LYS A 76 -2.49 13.61 -23.79
CA LYS A 76 -2.26 15.01 -24.19
C LYS A 76 -0.81 15.30 -24.55
N PHE A 77 0.13 14.72 -23.81
CA PHE A 77 1.55 14.86 -24.07
C PHE A 77 1.98 14.21 -25.40
N MET A 78 1.45 13.01 -25.69
CA MET A 78 1.71 12.30 -26.95
C MET A 78 1.11 13.04 -28.15
N GLU A 79 -0.09 13.60 -28.02
CA GLU A 79 -0.72 14.46 -29.04
C GLU A 79 0.12 15.70 -29.34
N THR A 80 0.65 16.35 -28.30
CA THR A 80 1.51 17.55 -28.43
C THR A 80 2.85 17.26 -29.11
N MET A 81 3.33 16.01 -29.08
CA MET A 81 4.58 15.59 -29.73
C MET A 81 4.42 15.22 -31.22
N GLY A 82 3.22 15.41 -31.80
CA GLY A 82 3.00 15.27 -33.24
C GLY A 82 2.76 13.83 -33.72
N VAL A 83 2.26 12.94 -32.85
CA VAL A 83 1.66 11.68 -33.32
C VAL A 83 0.22 12.00 -33.74
N PRO A 84 -0.16 11.86 -35.02
CA PRO A 84 -1.49 12.25 -35.46
C PRO A 84 -2.54 11.34 -34.82
N ALA A 85 -3.39 11.95 -33.99
CA ALA A 85 -4.73 11.44 -33.73
C ALA A 85 -5.58 11.72 -34.99
N ASN A 86 -5.75 10.70 -35.86
CA ASN A 86 -6.82 10.60 -36.87
C ASN A 86 -6.68 9.21 -37.53
N SER A 87 -7.70 8.38 -37.73
CA SER A 87 -9.15 8.58 -37.95
C SER A 87 -9.75 7.14 -37.97
N GLN A 88 -10.97 6.78 -37.58
CA GLN A 88 -12.28 7.41 -37.73
C GLN A 88 -13.24 6.88 -36.64
N THR A 89 -14.06 7.76 -36.09
CA THR A 89 -15.35 7.44 -35.47
C THR A 89 -16.41 7.36 -36.57
N ARG A 90 -17.02 6.19 -36.80
CA ARG A 90 -18.47 6.03 -37.03
C ARG A 90 -18.90 4.56 -37.13
N GLN A 91 -19.63 4.15 -36.10
CA GLN A 91 -20.72 3.16 -36.07
C GLN A 91 -20.53 1.85 -36.85
N GLN A 92 -20.22 0.76 -36.14
CA GLN A 92 -21.11 -0.40 -35.95
C GLN A 92 -20.43 -1.48 -35.07
N ASN A 93 -21.15 -1.93 -34.03
CA ASN A 93 -20.99 -3.13 -33.19
C ASN A 93 -19.64 -3.89 -33.17
N GLY A 94 -19.00 -3.98 -31.99
CA GLY A 94 -17.97 -4.99 -31.73
C GLY A 94 -17.10 -4.74 -30.50
N GLY A 95 -17.56 -5.15 -29.30
CA GLY A 95 -16.84 -5.00 -28.02
C GLY A 95 -15.66 -5.97 -27.80
N GLY A 96 -14.95 -6.41 -28.84
CA GLY A 96 -13.91 -7.45 -28.71
C GLY A 96 -12.45 -6.98 -28.83
N THR A 97 -12.16 -5.94 -29.61
CA THR A 97 -10.77 -5.60 -30.00
C THR A 97 -10.03 -4.68 -29.03
N LYS A 98 -10.74 -3.85 -28.26
CA LYS A 98 -10.11 -3.01 -27.22
C LYS A 98 -9.69 -3.83 -26.00
N ASP A 99 -10.49 -4.80 -25.61
CA ASP A 99 -10.20 -5.70 -24.49
C ASP A 99 -9.04 -6.65 -24.82
N LEU A 100 -8.94 -7.14 -26.06
CA LEU A 100 -7.82 -8.00 -26.50
C LEU A 100 -6.45 -7.30 -26.42
N ASN A 101 -6.37 -6.03 -26.82
CA ASN A 101 -5.12 -5.27 -26.76
C ASN A 101 -4.73 -4.96 -25.30
N HIS A 102 -5.73 -4.75 -24.44
CA HIS A 102 -5.49 -4.57 -23.00
C HIS A 102 -4.97 -5.86 -22.36
N ILE A 103 -5.60 -7.01 -22.65
CA ILE A 103 -5.17 -8.32 -22.14
C ILE A 103 -3.74 -8.66 -22.61
N LYS A 104 -3.39 -8.36 -23.87
CA LYS A 104 -2.01 -8.51 -24.37
C LYS A 104 -1.00 -7.64 -23.60
N SER A 105 -1.32 -6.37 -23.36
CA SER A 105 -0.46 -5.49 -22.57
C SER A 105 -0.29 -5.98 -21.13
N LEU A 106 -1.34 -6.49 -20.51
CA LEU A 106 -1.28 -7.09 -19.17
C LEU A 106 -0.43 -8.37 -19.18
N LEU A 107 -0.55 -9.19 -20.23
CA LEU A 107 0.23 -10.41 -20.40
C LEU A 107 1.72 -10.10 -20.52
N ASP A 108 2.11 -9.10 -21.33
CA ASP A 108 3.51 -8.69 -21.48
C ASP A 108 4.14 -8.24 -20.14
N ILE A 109 3.38 -7.50 -19.33
CA ILE A 109 3.83 -7.05 -17.99
C ILE A 109 4.01 -8.24 -17.05
N LYS A 110 3.04 -9.14 -17.00
CA LYS A 110 3.08 -10.34 -16.13
C LYS A 110 4.22 -11.28 -16.54
N LEU A 111 4.42 -11.48 -17.85
CA LEU A 111 5.54 -12.26 -18.41
C LEU A 111 6.90 -11.64 -18.06
N HIS A 112 7.01 -10.32 -18.02
CA HIS A 112 8.24 -9.67 -17.57
C HIS A 112 8.48 -9.90 -16.07
N ARG A 113 7.46 -9.73 -15.23
CA ARG A 113 7.56 -9.91 -13.78
C ARG A 113 7.90 -11.34 -13.38
N ILE A 114 7.25 -12.34 -13.99
CA ILE A 114 7.50 -13.75 -13.69
C ILE A 114 8.92 -14.16 -14.06
N LYS A 115 9.47 -13.60 -15.15
CA LYS A 115 10.86 -13.80 -15.55
C LYS A 115 11.82 -13.28 -14.47
N VAL A 116 11.63 -12.03 -14.01
CA VAL A 116 12.46 -11.43 -12.95
C VAL A 116 12.40 -12.25 -11.65
N LEU A 117 11.21 -12.67 -11.24
CA LEU A 117 11.05 -13.48 -10.03
C LEU A 117 11.68 -14.87 -10.16
N THR A 118 11.61 -15.47 -11.34
CA THR A 118 12.21 -16.78 -11.59
C THR A 118 13.73 -16.70 -11.60
N GLU A 119 14.31 -15.62 -12.14
CA GLU A 119 15.75 -15.33 -12.04
C GLU A 119 16.19 -15.09 -10.59
N GLN A 120 15.38 -14.37 -9.79
CA GLN A 120 15.62 -14.17 -8.36
C GLN A 120 15.58 -15.50 -7.59
N LYS A 121 14.56 -16.33 -7.82
CA LYS A 121 14.43 -17.67 -7.24
C LYS A 121 15.61 -18.56 -7.63
N ALA A 122 16.07 -18.50 -8.87
CA ALA A 122 17.25 -19.23 -9.33
C ALA A 122 18.54 -18.76 -8.62
N THR A 123 18.66 -17.45 -8.38
CA THR A 123 19.81 -16.85 -7.68
C THR A 123 19.83 -17.20 -6.19
N MET A 124 18.67 -17.24 -5.54
CA MET A 124 18.54 -17.47 -4.10
C MET A 124 18.44 -18.96 -3.72
N GLY A 125 18.03 -19.82 -4.66
CA GLY A 125 17.97 -21.26 -4.49
C GLY A 125 17.13 -21.68 -3.26
N PRO A 126 17.66 -22.50 -2.34
CA PRO A 126 16.92 -22.98 -1.17
C PRO A 126 16.60 -21.89 -0.13
N HIS A 127 17.21 -20.70 -0.24
CA HIS A 127 16.93 -19.55 0.63
C HIS A 127 15.88 -18.60 0.05
N THR A 128 15.20 -18.99 -1.05
CA THR A 128 14.17 -18.16 -1.67
C THR A 128 13.01 -17.94 -0.68
N PRO A 129 12.68 -16.68 -0.35
CA PRO A 129 11.51 -16.38 0.48
C PRO A 129 10.21 -16.92 -0.12
N ALA A 130 9.31 -17.43 0.73
CA ALA A 130 8.05 -18.03 0.30
C ALA A 130 7.19 -17.10 -0.58
N TYR A 131 7.24 -15.79 -0.34
CA TYR A 131 6.51 -14.80 -1.13
C TYR A 131 6.91 -14.80 -2.62
N ILE A 132 8.19 -15.04 -2.93
CA ILE A 132 8.66 -15.10 -4.34
C ILE A 132 8.05 -16.33 -5.02
N THR A 133 7.98 -17.47 -4.32
CA THR A 133 7.41 -18.70 -4.89
C THR A 133 5.89 -18.56 -5.07
N MET A 134 5.20 -17.99 -4.09
CA MET A 134 3.75 -17.74 -4.18
C MET A 134 3.41 -16.70 -5.26
N GLU A 135 4.20 -15.64 -5.41
CA GLU A 135 4.00 -14.63 -6.45
C GLU A 135 4.23 -15.21 -7.86
N ILE A 136 5.21 -16.10 -8.02
CA ILE A 136 5.41 -16.86 -9.28
C ILE A 136 4.18 -17.73 -9.58
N GLU A 137 3.67 -18.49 -8.61
CA GLU A 137 2.53 -19.37 -8.79
C GLU A 137 1.24 -18.60 -9.14
N ALA A 138 1.00 -17.48 -8.46
CA ALA A 138 -0.14 -16.60 -8.74
C ALA A 138 -0.03 -15.97 -10.15
N LEU A 139 1.13 -15.41 -10.49
CA LEU A 139 1.35 -14.83 -11.82
C LEU A 139 1.23 -15.89 -12.93
N GLN A 140 1.70 -17.11 -12.70
CA GLN A 140 1.56 -18.19 -13.66
C GLN A 140 0.08 -18.55 -13.90
N ALA A 141 -0.73 -18.60 -12.83
CA ALA A 141 -2.17 -18.85 -12.95
C ALA A 141 -2.90 -17.74 -13.73
N GLU A 142 -2.57 -16.48 -13.46
CA GLU A 142 -3.15 -15.32 -14.15
C GLU A 142 -2.70 -15.23 -15.62
N ILE A 143 -1.43 -15.53 -15.91
CA ILE A 143 -0.90 -15.64 -17.28
C ILE A 143 -1.66 -16.72 -18.03
N ASN A 144 -1.82 -17.91 -17.45
CA ASN A 144 -2.55 -19.01 -18.09
C ASN A 144 -4.01 -18.62 -18.38
N GLN A 145 -4.66 -17.90 -17.46
CA GLN A 145 -6.03 -17.42 -17.65
C GLN A 145 -6.12 -16.41 -18.81
N HIS A 146 -5.20 -15.44 -18.87
CA HIS A 146 -5.16 -14.46 -19.96
C HIS A 146 -4.75 -15.09 -21.30
N GLU A 147 -3.88 -16.10 -21.31
CA GLU A 147 -3.54 -16.87 -22.52
C GLU A 147 -4.78 -17.61 -23.06
N ILE A 148 -5.59 -18.22 -22.19
CA ILE A 148 -6.87 -18.86 -22.55
C ILE A 148 -7.85 -17.83 -23.13
N GLU A 149 -7.99 -16.66 -22.51
CA GLU A 149 -8.85 -15.58 -22.98
C GLU A 149 -8.41 -15.02 -24.35
N LEU A 150 -7.11 -15.07 -24.65
CA LEU A 150 -6.55 -14.69 -25.95
C LEU A 150 -6.59 -15.83 -26.99
N GLY A 151 -7.04 -17.03 -26.62
CA GLY A 151 -6.99 -18.21 -27.48
C GLY A 151 -5.57 -18.71 -27.78
N ILE A 152 -4.60 -18.35 -26.94
CA ILE A 152 -3.22 -18.81 -27.00
C ILE A 152 -3.12 -20.13 -26.22
N ALA A 153 -2.47 -21.15 -26.78
CA ALA A 153 -2.25 -22.40 -26.05
C ALA A 153 -1.35 -22.14 -24.82
N PRO A 154 -1.73 -22.60 -23.61
CA PRO A 154 -1.02 -22.27 -22.39
C PRO A 154 0.43 -22.76 -22.43
N SER A 155 1.35 -21.89 -22.03
CA SER A 155 2.80 -22.10 -22.19
C SER A 155 3.43 -23.10 -21.20
N SER A 156 2.62 -23.71 -20.31
CA SER A 156 3.08 -24.76 -19.39
C SER A 156 2.03 -25.87 -19.21
N THR A 157 2.42 -27.12 -19.48
CA THR A 157 1.60 -28.32 -19.23
C THR A 157 1.62 -28.65 -17.73
N PRO A 158 0.48 -28.88 -17.06
CA PRO A 158 0.48 -29.45 -15.73
C PRO A 158 0.79 -30.95 -15.82
N MET A 159 1.71 -31.44 -14.99
CA MET A 159 1.92 -32.87 -14.76
C MET A 159 0.63 -33.50 -14.19
N PRO A 160 0.23 -34.70 -14.64
CA PRO A 160 -0.97 -35.36 -14.13
C PRO A 160 -0.68 -35.95 -12.74
N VAL A 161 -1.31 -35.42 -11.70
CA VAL A 161 -1.39 -36.08 -10.40
C VAL A 161 -2.51 -37.11 -10.46
N GLY A 162 -2.14 -38.38 -10.33
CA GLY A 162 -3.06 -39.49 -10.28
C GLY A 162 -4.01 -39.39 -9.08
N THR A 163 -5.27 -39.67 -9.35
CA THR A 163 -6.34 -39.85 -8.36
C THR A 163 -6.00 -40.97 -7.39
N PRO A 164 -6.35 -40.82 -6.11
CA PRO A 164 -7.28 -41.78 -5.54
C PRO A 164 -8.53 -41.11 -5.00
N ALA A 165 -9.60 -41.90 -5.03
CA ALA A 165 -10.97 -41.51 -4.79
C ALA A 165 -11.25 -41.11 -3.33
N GLY A 166 -12.19 -40.17 -3.19
CA GLY A 166 -13.18 -40.17 -2.12
C GLY A 166 -12.76 -39.61 -0.76
N SER A 167 -12.92 -38.30 -0.59
CA SER A 167 -13.58 -37.79 0.63
C SER A 167 -14.20 -36.43 0.35
N SER A 168 -15.48 -36.31 0.64
CA SER A 168 -16.21 -35.06 0.70
C SER A 168 -15.52 -34.06 1.64
N SER A 169 -15.05 -32.92 1.13
CA SER A 169 -14.83 -31.73 1.95
C SER A 169 -15.37 -30.50 1.23
N SER A 170 -16.41 -29.91 1.81
CA SER A 170 -16.93 -28.59 1.45
C SER A 170 -15.81 -27.56 1.36
N ALA A 171 -15.79 -26.78 0.28
CA ALA A 171 -14.95 -25.59 0.18
C ALA A 171 -15.23 -24.65 1.37
N PRO A 172 -14.22 -24.04 2.00
CA PRO A 172 -14.45 -23.14 3.11
C PRO A 172 -15.08 -21.84 2.57
N VAL A 173 -16.29 -21.55 3.05
CA VAL A 173 -16.90 -20.23 2.94
C VAL A 173 -16.07 -19.28 3.83
N ILE A 174 -15.34 -18.36 3.22
CA ILE A 174 -14.57 -17.34 3.95
C ILE A 174 -15.57 -16.37 4.61
N GLN A 175 -15.62 -16.39 5.94
CA GLN A 175 -16.47 -15.52 6.76
C GLN A 175 -15.68 -14.23 7.08
N PRO A 176 -16.07 -13.05 6.55
CA PRO A 176 -15.35 -11.78 6.77
C PRO A 176 -15.32 -11.32 8.24
N GLU A 177 -16.19 -11.87 9.09
CA GLU A 177 -16.29 -11.60 10.53
C GLU A 177 -15.08 -12.11 11.36
N ARG A 178 -14.14 -12.84 10.76
CA ARG A 178 -13.04 -13.51 11.47
C ARG A 178 -11.65 -13.00 11.12
N GLU A 179 -11.55 -11.79 10.58
CA GLU A 179 -10.27 -11.19 10.20
C GLU A 179 -9.61 -10.46 11.38
N ILE A 180 -8.30 -10.70 11.54
CA ILE A 180 -7.43 -10.00 12.50
C ILE A 180 -6.57 -9.04 11.70
N PHE A 181 -6.64 -7.74 12.02
CA PHE A 181 -5.86 -6.72 11.32
C PHE A 181 -4.69 -6.22 12.17
N VAL A 182 -3.62 -5.80 11.52
CA VAL A 182 -2.50 -5.09 12.16
C VAL A 182 -2.34 -3.71 11.54
N SER A 183 -2.48 -2.68 12.37
CA SER A 183 -2.23 -1.28 12.02
C SER A 183 -0.91 -0.81 12.65
N TYR A 184 0.01 -0.28 11.84
CA TYR A 184 1.34 0.16 12.27
C TYR A 184 1.97 1.15 11.29
N ALA A 185 2.91 1.96 11.77
CA ALA A 185 3.72 2.82 10.91
C ALA A 185 4.85 2.02 10.22
N TRP A 186 5.03 2.19 8.91
CA TRP A 186 6.02 1.40 8.16
C TRP A 186 7.47 1.76 8.53
N GLY A 187 8.36 0.77 8.52
CA GLY A 187 9.77 0.90 8.85
C GLY A 187 10.08 0.98 10.36
N GLY A 188 11.38 0.93 10.69
CA GLY A 188 11.88 1.05 12.06
C GLY A 188 11.42 -0.07 13.01
N ASP A 189 11.26 0.29 14.29
CA ASP A 189 10.89 -0.65 15.36
C ASP A 189 9.47 -1.19 15.20
N SER A 190 8.55 -0.37 14.67
CA SER A 190 7.19 -0.78 14.34
C SER A 190 7.19 -1.95 13.35
N GLU A 191 7.91 -1.84 12.23
CA GLU A 191 8.04 -2.93 11.26
C GLU A 191 8.70 -4.17 11.87
N THR A 192 9.72 -3.98 12.70
CA THR A 192 10.45 -5.10 13.33
C THR A 192 9.55 -5.92 14.24
N ILE A 193 8.80 -5.25 15.13
CA ILE A 193 7.85 -5.93 16.04
C ILE A 193 6.73 -6.58 15.25
N VAL A 194 6.23 -5.90 14.24
CA VAL A 194 5.18 -6.45 13.37
C VAL A 194 5.72 -7.70 12.67
N ASN A 195 6.90 -7.71 12.07
CA ASN A 195 7.46 -8.94 11.47
C ASN A 195 7.55 -10.12 12.46
N GLN A 196 7.99 -9.88 13.70
CA GLN A 196 8.02 -10.90 14.75
C GLN A 196 6.62 -11.40 15.12
N LEU A 197 5.67 -10.48 15.27
CA LEU A 197 4.27 -10.78 15.58
C LEU A 197 3.64 -11.71 14.53
N ASP A 198 3.86 -11.46 13.25
CA ASP A 198 3.28 -12.32 12.19
C ASP A 198 3.93 -13.68 12.13
N GLN A 199 5.23 -13.79 12.38
CA GLN A 199 5.86 -15.09 12.54
C GLN A 199 5.27 -15.87 13.72
N ALA A 200 5.01 -15.20 14.85
CA ALA A 200 4.40 -15.83 16.03
C ALA A 200 2.96 -16.30 15.77
N PHE A 201 2.14 -15.48 15.11
CA PHE A 201 0.77 -15.85 14.71
C PHE A 201 0.76 -16.99 13.66
N GLN A 202 1.65 -16.94 12.66
CA GLN A 202 1.79 -17.99 11.66
C GLN A 202 2.22 -19.33 12.29
N ALA A 203 3.08 -19.31 13.30
CA ALA A 203 3.48 -20.52 14.03
C ALA A 203 2.29 -21.19 14.76
N LYS A 204 1.21 -20.44 15.03
CA LYS A 204 -0.06 -20.95 15.57
C LYS A 204 -1.10 -21.27 14.49
N GLY A 205 -0.75 -21.10 13.20
CA GLY A 205 -1.66 -21.30 12.08
C GLY A 205 -2.70 -20.18 11.92
N ILE A 206 -2.45 -19.00 12.50
CA ILE A 206 -3.36 -17.86 12.44
C ILE A 206 -2.83 -16.84 11.43
N THR A 207 -3.65 -16.47 10.46
CA THR A 207 -3.34 -15.42 9.49
C THR A 207 -3.79 -14.07 10.02
N ILE A 208 -2.88 -13.10 10.05
CA ILE A 208 -3.18 -11.70 10.33
C ILE A 208 -3.00 -10.85 9.07
N ILE A 209 -3.91 -9.91 8.86
CA ILE A 209 -3.98 -9.03 7.70
C ILE A 209 -3.17 -7.76 7.98
N ARG A 210 -2.33 -7.35 7.03
CA ARG A 210 -1.45 -6.19 7.14
C ARG A 210 -1.63 -5.29 5.93
N ASP A 211 -1.65 -4.00 6.20
CA ASP A 211 -1.74 -2.94 5.19
C ASP A 211 -0.77 -3.14 4.02
N LYS A 212 0.50 -3.46 4.32
CA LYS A 212 1.56 -3.68 3.32
C LYS A 212 1.49 -5.00 2.53
N ARG A 213 0.78 -6.02 3.02
CA ARG A 213 0.67 -7.36 2.38
C ARG A 213 -0.64 -7.50 1.61
N ASP A 214 -1.72 -6.92 2.13
CA ASP A 214 -3.09 -7.23 1.71
C ASP A 214 -3.80 -6.07 0.99
N LEU A 215 -3.19 -4.86 0.92
CA LEU A 215 -3.51 -3.92 -0.15
C LEU A 215 -2.92 -4.45 -1.45
N GLY A 216 -3.75 -5.14 -2.24
CA GLY A 216 -3.47 -5.37 -3.65
C GLY A 216 -3.28 -4.05 -4.40
N TYR A 217 -2.58 -4.11 -5.54
CA TYR A 217 -2.41 -2.98 -6.46
C TYR A 217 -3.75 -2.30 -6.80
N LYS A 218 -3.81 -0.95 -6.72
CA LYS A 218 -5.02 -0.12 -6.85
C LYS A 218 -6.12 -0.35 -5.79
N GLY A 219 -5.81 -1.02 -4.69
CA GLY A 219 -6.70 -1.10 -3.53
C GLY A 219 -6.97 0.29 -2.96
N SER A 220 -8.24 0.63 -2.76
CA SER A 220 -8.59 1.89 -2.08
C SER A 220 -8.19 1.77 -0.62
N ILE A 221 -7.21 2.57 -0.21
CA ILE A 221 -6.81 2.73 1.19
C ILE A 221 -8.05 3.03 2.05
N LYS A 222 -8.95 3.90 1.58
CA LYS A 222 -10.24 4.18 2.26
C LYS A 222 -11.14 2.95 2.40
N GLU A 223 -11.21 2.05 1.42
CA GLU A 223 -12.03 0.83 1.50
C GLU A 223 -11.37 -0.27 2.36
N PHE A 224 -10.04 -0.40 2.27
CA PHE A 224 -9.28 -1.27 3.16
C PHE A 224 -9.39 -0.82 4.62
N MET A 225 -9.33 0.50 4.86
CA MET A 225 -9.51 1.09 6.19
C MET A 225 -10.94 0.95 6.72
N LYS A 226 -11.98 1.00 5.86
CA LYS A 226 -13.35 0.61 6.24
C LYS A 226 -13.43 -0.86 6.63
N LYS A 227 -12.66 -1.73 5.96
CA LYS A 227 -12.58 -3.16 6.26
C LYS A 227 -11.92 -3.41 7.62
N ILE A 228 -10.81 -2.73 7.94
CA ILE A 228 -10.18 -2.73 9.28
C ILE A 228 -11.18 -2.27 10.35
N GLY A 229 -11.91 -1.19 10.07
CA GLY A 229 -12.95 -0.67 10.97
C GLY A 229 -14.07 -1.66 11.29
N ARG A 230 -14.22 -2.74 10.51
CA ARG A 230 -15.17 -3.85 10.75
C ARG A 230 -14.52 -5.13 11.30
N GLY A 231 -13.19 -5.20 11.33
CA GLY A 231 -12.45 -6.38 11.80
C GLY A 231 -12.74 -6.72 13.26
N LYS A 232 -12.87 -8.00 13.58
CA LYS A 232 -13.26 -8.46 14.93
C LYS A 232 -12.17 -8.20 15.98
N ALA A 233 -10.91 -8.26 15.56
CA ALA A 233 -9.76 -7.89 16.37
C ALA A 233 -8.78 -7.04 15.55
N VAL A 234 -8.29 -5.94 16.14
CA VAL A 234 -7.31 -5.05 15.51
C VAL A 234 -6.12 -4.86 16.45
N ILE A 235 -4.97 -5.38 16.05
CA ILE A 235 -3.70 -5.16 16.75
C ILE A 235 -3.14 -3.82 16.28
N VAL A 236 -2.84 -2.91 17.21
CA VAL A 236 -2.35 -1.58 16.86
C VAL A 236 -0.97 -1.35 17.47
N VAL A 237 0.05 -1.14 16.64
CA VAL A 237 1.42 -0.87 17.11
C VAL A 237 1.67 0.63 17.14
N ILE A 238 1.57 1.20 18.34
CA ILE A 238 1.61 2.64 18.60
C ILE A 238 3.06 3.08 18.80
N SER A 239 3.60 3.85 17.86
CA SER A 239 4.89 4.55 17.96
C SER A 239 4.69 6.06 17.88
N LYS A 240 5.76 6.85 18.05
CA LYS A 240 5.68 8.30 17.79
C LYS A 240 5.26 8.56 16.35
N LYS A 241 5.91 7.86 15.41
CA LYS A 241 5.62 7.96 13.98
C LYS A 241 4.15 7.62 13.66
N TYR A 242 3.57 6.66 14.38
CA TYR A 242 2.16 6.32 14.25
C TYR A 242 1.25 7.51 14.64
N LEU A 243 1.51 8.13 15.79
CA LEU A 243 0.67 9.20 16.35
C LEU A 243 0.81 10.55 15.61
N GLU A 244 1.86 10.69 14.79
CA GLU A 244 2.14 11.86 13.94
C GLU A 244 1.79 11.62 12.46
N SER A 245 1.44 10.38 12.07
CA SER A 245 1.11 10.02 10.70
C SER A 245 -0.38 10.18 10.42
N GLU A 246 -0.72 10.86 9.34
CA GLU A 246 -2.10 11.05 8.87
C GLU A 246 -2.83 9.72 8.64
N ASN A 247 -2.24 8.81 7.86
CA ASN A 247 -2.86 7.51 7.55
C ASN A 247 -3.15 6.68 8.82
N CYS A 248 -2.15 6.54 9.70
CA CYS A 248 -2.31 5.80 10.96
C CYS A 248 -3.35 6.44 11.89
N MET A 249 -3.34 7.77 12.02
CA MET A 249 -4.31 8.46 12.88
C MET A 249 -5.72 8.47 12.29
N PHE A 250 -5.86 8.52 10.97
CA PHE A 250 -7.14 8.27 10.31
C PHE A 250 -7.69 6.90 10.69
N GLU A 251 -6.89 5.83 10.55
CA GLU A 251 -7.28 4.48 10.95
C GLU A 251 -7.73 4.42 12.41
N LEU A 252 -6.89 4.91 13.32
CA LEU A 252 -7.18 4.88 14.76
C LEU A 252 -8.49 5.62 15.09
N VAL A 253 -8.73 6.76 14.45
CA VAL A 253 -9.97 7.53 14.58
C VAL A 253 -11.18 6.77 14.03
N GLN A 254 -11.03 6.04 12.93
CA GLN A 254 -12.12 5.22 12.38
C GLN A 254 -12.42 4.00 13.26
N ILE A 255 -11.39 3.34 13.79
CA ILE A 255 -11.56 2.23 14.73
C ILE A 255 -12.29 2.74 15.98
N ALA A 256 -11.90 3.90 16.49
CA ALA A 256 -12.53 4.53 17.66
C ALA A 256 -13.95 5.06 17.45
N ALA A 257 -14.32 5.37 16.21
CA ALA A 257 -15.67 5.77 15.86
C ALA A 257 -16.67 4.60 15.86
N ASN A 258 -16.21 3.35 15.95
CA ASN A 258 -17.08 2.19 16.12
C ASN A 258 -17.35 1.93 17.61
N ASP A 259 -18.60 1.60 17.93
CA ASP A 259 -18.95 1.05 19.25
C ASP A 259 -18.07 -0.19 19.50
N GLN A 260 -17.60 -0.37 20.74
CA GLN A 260 -16.68 -1.44 21.16
C GLN A 260 -15.19 -1.23 20.82
N PHE A 261 -14.72 0.02 20.63
CA PHE A 261 -13.30 0.33 20.45
C PHE A 261 -12.40 -0.44 21.43
N TYR A 262 -12.67 -0.31 22.74
CA TYR A 262 -11.84 -0.91 23.80
C TYR A 262 -11.76 -2.44 23.70
N ASP A 263 -12.86 -3.11 23.31
CA ASP A 263 -12.94 -4.57 23.27
C ASP A 263 -12.27 -5.17 22.02
N ARG A 264 -12.06 -4.36 20.99
CA ARG A 264 -11.59 -4.81 19.68
C ARG A 264 -10.11 -4.51 19.44
N ILE A 265 -9.55 -3.52 20.15
CA ILE A 265 -8.16 -3.15 19.96
C ILE A 265 -7.21 -3.92 20.88
N PHE A 266 -6.07 -4.30 20.33
CA PHE A 266 -4.99 -4.95 21.05
C PHE A 266 -3.72 -4.12 20.87
N PRO A 267 -3.51 -3.07 21.68
CA PRO A 267 -2.41 -2.15 21.47
C PRO A 267 -1.07 -2.72 21.94
N ILE A 268 -0.02 -2.46 21.16
CA ILE A 268 1.38 -2.62 21.54
C ILE A 268 2.00 -1.22 21.51
N VAL A 269 2.30 -0.65 22.67
CA VAL A 269 2.82 0.71 22.79
C VAL A 269 4.34 0.67 22.82
N LEU A 270 4.99 1.28 21.82
CA LEU A 270 6.44 1.37 21.73
C LEU A 270 6.99 2.46 22.65
N ASN A 271 8.26 2.31 23.04
CA ASN A 271 8.92 3.23 23.96
C ASN A 271 8.93 4.67 23.45
N ASP A 272 9.07 4.87 22.14
CA ASP A 272 9.12 6.19 21.51
C ASP A 272 7.75 6.89 21.48
N ALA A 273 6.64 6.16 21.62
CA ALA A 273 5.30 6.74 21.67
C ALA A 273 5.08 7.67 22.86
N ASN A 274 5.78 7.47 23.98
CA ASN A 274 5.82 8.39 25.12
C ASN A 274 4.43 8.79 25.70
N ILE A 275 3.39 7.98 25.57
CA ILE A 275 2.01 8.37 25.97
C ILE A 275 1.71 8.29 27.48
N TYR A 276 2.58 7.70 28.30
CA TYR A 276 2.30 7.51 29.75
C TYR A 276 2.35 8.81 30.56
N LYS A 277 3.19 9.77 30.14
CA LYS A 277 3.36 11.07 30.80
C LYS A 277 2.40 12.11 30.19
N PRO A 278 1.56 12.80 30.98
CA PRO A 278 0.62 13.79 30.46
C PRO A 278 1.28 14.88 29.59
N VAL A 279 2.44 15.39 29.99
CA VAL A 279 3.19 16.40 29.22
C VAL A 279 3.56 15.92 27.83
N GLN A 280 3.93 14.65 27.69
CA GLN A 280 4.29 14.08 26.39
C GLN A 280 3.06 13.90 25.49
N ARG A 281 1.89 13.58 26.05
CA ARG A 281 0.63 13.56 25.29
C ARG A 281 0.23 14.94 24.77
N ILE A 282 0.52 16.00 25.53
CA ILE A 282 0.28 17.39 25.09
C ILE A 282 1.12 17.72 23.85
N HIS A 283 2.31 17.14 23.68
CA HIS A 283 3.10 17.35 22.46
C HIS A 283 2.36 16.87 21.20
N TYR A 284 1.62 15.75 21.27
CA TYR A 284 0.81 15.30 20.13
C TYR A 284 -0.40 16.21 19.88
N VAL A 285 -1.04 16.72 20.93
CA VAL A 285 -2.11 17.73 20.77
C VAL A 285 -1.56 18.95 20.04
N LYS A 286 -0.41 19.45 20.48
CA LYS A 286 0.28 20.57 19.85
C LYS A 286 0.67 20.28 18.40
N TYR A 287 1.21 19.09 18.12
CA TYR A 287 1.59 18.68 16.77
C TYR A 287 0.41 18.82 15.80
N TRP A 288 -0.75 18.26 16.14
CA TRP A 288 -1.93 18.34 15.27
C TRP A 288 -2.53 19.76 15.21
N GLU A 289 -2.46 20.55 16.28
CA GLU A 289 -2.82 21.97 16.23
C GLU A 289 -1.91 22.77 15.28
N ASP A 290 -0.61 22.49 15.29
CA ASP A 290 0.37 23.12 14.40
C ASP A 290 0.12 22.69 12.93
N GLN A 291 -0.21 21.42 12.67
CA GLN A 291 -0.57 20.92 11.31
C GLN A 291 -1.86 21.56 10.78
N ILE A 292 -2.90 21.69 11.60
CA ILE A 292 -4.14 22.41 11.23
C ILE A 292 -3.82 23.85 10.87
N LYS A 293 -3.01 24.53 11.69
CA LYS A 293 -2.63 25.92 11.48
C LYS A 293 -1.86 26.10 10.18
N GLU A 294 -0.87 25.25 9.92
CA GLU A 294 -0.07 25.26 8.70
C GLU A 294 -0.95 25.12 7.45
N LEU A 295 -1.87 24.14 7.45
CA LEU A 295 -2.78 23.90 6.34
C LEU A 295 -3.79 25.05 6.15
N ASP A 296 -4.35 25.59 7.24
CA ASP A 296 -5.28 26.73 7.19
C ASP A 296 -4.61 28.01 6.65
N GLU A 297 -3.36 28.27 7.06
CA GLU A 297 -2.56 29.37 6.53
C GLU A 297 -2.28 29.17 5.03
N ALA A 298 -1.93 27.96 4.60
CA ALA A 298 -1.71 27.65 3.18
C ALA A 298 -2.99 27.83 2.34
N ILE A 299 -4.14 27.35 2.82
CA ILE A 299 -5.44 27.49 2.14
C ILE A 299 -5.80 28.97 1.93
N LYS A 300 -5.48 29.86 2.87
CA LYS A 300 -5.74 31.30 2.73
C LYS A 300 -4.94 31.97 1.62
N THR A 301 -3.85 31.36 1.16
CA THR A 301 -3.02 31.90 0.07
C THR A 301 -3.55 31.57 -1.33
N VAL A 302 -4.55 30.70 -1.44
CA VAL A 302 -5.15 30.26 -2.71
C VAL A 302 -6.62 30.68 -2.81
N GLY A 303 -7.17 30.67 -4.03
CA GLY A 303 -8.60 30.93 -4.23
C GLY A 303 -9.46 29.80 -3.66
N ALA A 304 -10.65 30.13 -3.13
CA ALA A 304 -11.53 29.18 -2.44
C ALA A 304 -12.21 28.13 -3.35
N ALA A 305 -12.00 28.19 -4.67
CA ALA A 305 -12.59 27.27 -5.64
C ALA A 305 -11.70 26.04 -5.87
N ASN A 306 -12.31 24.87 -6.07
CA ASN A 306 -11.64 23.61 -6.40
C ASN A 306 -10.65 23.09 -5.34
N LEU A 307 -10.97 23.26 -4.05
CA LEU A 307 -10.17 22.75 -2.91
C LEU A 307 -10.73 21.43 -2.34
N GLU A 308 -11.44 20.66 -3.14
CA GLU A 308 -11.92 19.32 -2.78
C GLU A 308 -10.71 18.41 -2.50
N GLY A 309 -10.81 17.53 -1.50
CA GLY A 309 -9.66 16.78 -0.97
C GLY A 309 -8.88 17.57 0.09
N ILE A 310 -8.43 18.79 -0.21
CA ILE A 310 -7.70 19.63 0.79
C ILE A 310 -8.61 19.98 1.98
N ARG A 311 -9.90 20.23 1.71
CA ARG A 311 -10.90 20.40 2.77
C ARG A 311 -11.19 19.11 3.54
N ASP A 312 -11.03 17.95 2.93
CA ASP A 312 -11.20 16.67 3.63
C ASP A 312 -10.03 16.46 4.61
N ASP A 313 -8.81 16.86 4.23
CA ASP A 313 -7.60 16.75 5.05
C ASP A 313 -7.68 17.67 6.29
N ILE A 314 -8.16 18.91 6.14
CA ILE A 314 -8.34 19.81 7.30
C ILE A 314 -9.42 19.32 8.27
N ASP A 315 -10.51 18.73 7.74
CA ASP A 315 -11.55 18.09 8.56
C ASP A 315 -11.00 16.87 9.30
N LEU A 316 -10.16 16.08 8.63
CA LEU A 316 -9.46 14.96 9.24
C LEU A 316 -8.53 15.41 10.37
N TYR A 317 -7.68 16.41 10.14
CA TYR A 317 -6.75 16.91 11.17
C TYR A 317 -7.52 17.44 12.38
N THR A 318 -8.63 18.14 12.14
CA THR A 318 -9.52 18.62 13.20
C THR A 318 -10.11 17.45 14.01
N LYS A 319 -10.54 16.37 13.34
CA LYS A 319 -11.06 15.17 13.99
C LYS A 319 -9.97 14.42 14.78
N ILE A 320 -8.76 14.31 14.23
CA ILE A 320 -7.61 13.72 14.92
C ILE A 320 -7.29 14.52 16.18
N ARG A 321 -7.16 15.84 16.08
CA ARG A 321 -6.95 16.73 17.22
C ARG A 321 -8.04 16.48 18.27
N ALA A 322 -9.31 16.52 17.88
CA ALA A 322 -10.43 16.38 18.82
C ALA A 322 -10.42 15.06 19.61
N THR A 323 -9.80 14.01 19.06
CA THR A 323 -9.83 12.65 19.62
C THR A 323 -8.51 12.23 20.27
N ILE A 324 -7.36 12.75 19.84
CA ILE A 324 -6.04 12.23 20.22
C ILE A 324 -5.77 12.27 21.73
N ALA A 325 -6.25 13.29 22.43
CA ALA A 325 -6.12 13.36 23.89
C ALA A 325 -6.88 12.23 24.59
N GLY A 326 -8.08 11.91 24.12
CA GLY A 326 -8.89 10.79 24.62
C GLY A 326 -8.27 9.45 24.26
N LEU A 327 -7.88 9.27 22.98
CA LEU A 327 -7.27 8.03 22.49
C LEU A 327 -5.99 7.67 23.23
N THR A 328 -5.06 8.63 23.38
CA THR A 328 -3.82 8.42 24.13
C THR A 328 -4.06 8.24 25.64
N ASN A 329 -5.19 8.68 26.17
CA ASN A 329 -5.60 8.32 27.53
C ASN A 329 -6.08 6.88 27.62
N THR A 330 -6.98 6.47 26.74
CA THR A 330 -7.45 5.08 26.66
C THR A 330 -6.29 4.11 26.45
N LEU A 331 -5.40 4.37 25.48
CA LEU A 331 -4.26 3.52 25.17
C LEU A 331 -3.26 3.40 26.33
N LYS A 332 -3.09 4.47 27.11
CA LYS A 332 -2.27 4.45 28.33
C LYS A 332 -2.89 3.56 29.42
N ASP A 333 -4.21 3.63 29.57
CA ASP A 333 -4.95 2.96 30.64
C ASP A 333 -5.18 1.47 30.33
N MET A 334 -5.00 1.04 29.08
CA MET A 334 -4.95 -0.37 28.72
C MET A 334 -3.66 -1.00 29.25
N ASN A 335 -3.79 -2.12 29.98
CA ASN A 335 -2.67 -2.91 30.48
C ASN A 335 -1.92 -3.56 29.31
N THR A 336 -1.10 -2.75 28.65
CA THR A 336 -0.25 -3.15 27.54
C THR A 336 1.03 -3.71 28.12
N LEU A 337 1.31 -4.98 27.83
CA LEU A 337 2.65 -5.51 28.09
C LEU A 337 3.63 -4.63 27.30
N THR A 338 4.80 -4.37 27.87
CA THR A 338 5.83 -3.63 27.14
C THR A 338 6.26 -4.44 25.90
N PRO A 339 6.82 -3.80 24.87
CA PRO A 339 7.33 -4.51 23.70
C PRO A 339 8.31 -5.64 24.06
N ASP A 340 9.13 -5.46 25.08
CA ASP A 340 10.09 -6.47 25.53
C ASP A 340 9.38 -7.64 26.23
N MET A 341 8.38 -7.37 27.07
CA MET A 341 7.55 -8.44 27.67
C MET A 341 6.77 -9.23 26.61
N HIS A 342 6.34 -8.57 25.53
CA HIS A 342 5.74 -9.26 24.40
C HIS A 342 6.75 -10.17 23.69
N ARG A 343 7.97 -9.69 23.42
CA ARG A 343 9.02 -10.48 22.76
C ARG A 343 9.47 -11.66 23.62
N ASP A 344 9.70 -11.42 24.91
CA ASP A 344 10.20 -12.44 25.86
C ASP A 344 9.21 -13.60 26.03
N ALA A 345 7.91 -13.30 25.94
CA ALA A 345 6.84 -14.30 25.95
C ALA A 345 6.41 -14.76 24.54
N ASN A 346 7.17 -14.44 23.49
CA ASN A 346 6.84 -14.73 22.08
C ASN A 346 5.38 -14.40 21.71
N PHE A 347 4.88 -13.28 22.22
CA PHE A 347 3.53 -12.76 22.05
C PHE A 347 2.40 -13.67 22.55
N GLU A 348 2.67 -14.70 23.37
CA GLU A 348 1.66 -15.69 23.79
C GLU A 348 0.44 -15.07 24.47
N HIS A 349 0.63 -14.09 25.35
CA HIS A 349 -0.47 -13.39 26.01
C HIS A 349 -1.35 -12.60 25.03
N LEU A 350 -0.73 -11.97 24.03
CA LEU A 350 -1.43 -11.22 23.00
C LEU A 350 -2.22 -12.16 22.09
N ILE A 351 -1.58 -13.24 21.65
CA ILE A 351 -2.20 -14.28 20.82
C ILE A 351 -3.41 -14.85 21.55
N GLY A 352 -3.26 -15.26 22.81
CA GLY A 352 -4.37 -15.82 23.60
C GLY A 352 -5.54 -14.85 23.77
N ALA A 353 -5.26 -13.56 24.00
CA ALA A 353 -6.29 -12.54 24.11
C ALA A 353 -7.04 -12.31 22.78
N VAL A 354 -6.30 -12.32 21.65
CA VAL A 354 -6.90 -12.24 20.31
C VAL A 354 -7.71 -13.50 20.01
N GLU A 355 -7.19 -14.70 20.27
CA GLU A 355 -7.90 -15.98 20.08
C GLU A 355 -9.21 -16.03 20.87
N GLN A 356 -9.18 -15.61 22.15
CA GLN A 356 -10.39 -15.49 22.96
C GLN A 356 -11.39 -14.54 22.30
N LYS A 357 -10.95 -13.38 21.82
CA LYS A 357 -11.83 -12.43 21.14
C LYS A 357 -12.40 -12.98 19.85
N MET A 358 -11.64 -13.79 19.12
CA MET A 358 -12.11 -14.44 17.90
C MET A 358 -13.15 -15.53 18.18
N ALA A 359 -13.16 -16.12 19.39
CA ALA A 359 -14.07 -17.17 19.81
C ALA A 359 -15.42 -16.66 20.35
N GLU A 360 -15.48 -15.43 20.88
CA GLU A 360 -16.72 -14.72 21.30
C GLU A 360 -17.68 -14.46 20.14
#